data_AF-A0A2T6KQD7-F1
#
_entry.id   AF-A0A2T6KQD7-F1
#
_cell.length_a   1.000
_cell.length_b   1.000
_cell.length_c   1.000
_cell.angle_alpha   90.00
_cell.angle_beta   90.00
_cell.angle_gamma   90.00
#
_symmetry.space_group_name_H-M   'P 1'
#
loop_
_entity.id
_entity.type
_entity.pdbx_description
1 polymer ?
#
loop_
_entity_poly.entity_id
_entity_poly.type
_entity_poly.pdbx_seq_one_letter_code
_entity_poly.pdbx_strand_id
1 'polypeptide(L)'
;MTQRRLTIFLHWSVLLLVLVMVKGGTASPYVRWAFVVAGGLWLAMAVTRGMLCKPGPKLRGTLRTAHSWVHRGMYGVLALTVGANAAALLGLAPHDTGWIPLLVLLGAGALHGLFHFWRHNVLYDGALRNMSPRILHKVL
;
A
#
# COMPACT_ATOMS: atom_id res chain seq x y z
N MET A 1 -9.55 -16.20 -8.18
CA MET A 1 -8.32 -15.64 -7.57
C MET A 1 -8.47 -15.64 -6.04
N THR A 2 -7.46 -16.03 -5.25
CA THR A 2 -7.57 -15.99 -3.77
C THR A 2 -7.36 -14.56 -3.23
N GLN A 3 -7.93 -14.23 -2.06
CA GLN A 3 -7.73 -12.92 -1.41
C GLN A 3 -6.24 -12.57 -1.31
N ARG A 4 -5.41 -13.53 -0.89
CA ARG A 4 -3.95 -13.35 -0.80
C ARG A 4 -3.32 -12.96 -2.13
N ARG A 5 -3.62 -13.68 -3.22
CA ARG A 5 -3.04 -13.38 -4.54
C ARG A 5 -3.47 -12.00 -5.01
N LEU A 6 -4.74 -11.64 -4.79
CA LEU A 6 -5.28 -10.34 -5.17
C LEU A 6 -4.66 -9.21 -4.34
N THR A 7 -4.49 -9.38 -3.03
CA THR A 7 -3.79 -8.40 -2.19
C THR A 7 -2.36 -8.18 -2.64
N ILE A 8 -1.61 -9.24 -2.96
CA ILE A 8 -0.23 -9.10 -3.48
C ILE A 8 -0.25 -8.32 -4.80
N PHE A 9 -1.12 -8.70 -5.73
CA PHE A 9 -1.26 -8.01 -7.01
C PHE A 9 -1.57 -6.52 -6.82
N LEU A 10 -2.63 -6.20 -6.07
CA LEU A 10 -3.04 -4.81 -5.80
C LEU A 10 -1.97 -4.02 -5.05
N HIS A 11 -1.26 -4.61 -4.10
CA HIS A 11 -0.16 -3.97 -3.39
C HIS A 11 0.94 -3.49 -4.35
N TRP A 12 1.43 -4.37 -5.22
CA TRP A 12 2.47 -4.01 -6.19
C TRP A 12 1.94 -3.09 -7.30
N SER A 13 0.72 -3.31 -7.77
CA SER A 13 0.09 -2.42 -8.76
C SER A 13 -0.08 -0.99 -8.22
N VAL A 14 -0.57 -0.84 -6.99
CA VAL A 14 -0.71 0.48 -6.35
C VAL A 14 0.65 1.14 -6.13
N LEU A 15 1.66 0.40 -5.67
CA LEU A 15 3.01 0.95 -5.53
C LEU A 15 3.55 1.47 -6.88
N LEU A 16 3.44 0.68 -7.95
CA LEU A 16 3.88 1.08 -9.29
C LEU A 16 3.09 2.29 -9.81
N LEU A 17 1.77 2.32 -9.59
CA LEU A 17 0.93 3.45 -9.98
C LEU A 17 1.32 4.73 -9.23
N VAL A 18 1.62 4.65 -7.93
CA VAL A 18 2.13 5.79 -7.15
C VAL A 18 3.42 6.32 -7.78
N LEU A 19 4.37 5.44 -8.13
CA LEU A 19 5.62 5.86 -8.77
C LEU A 19 5.40 6.52 -10.15
N VAL A 20 4.51 5.96 -10.97
CA VAL A 20 4.14 6.55 -12.27
C VAL A 20 3.50 7.93 -12.06
N MET A 21 2.60 8.06 -11.09
CA MET A 21 1.92 9.33 -10.77
C MET A 21 2.91 10.40 -10.31
N VAL A 22 3.87 10.05 -9.46
CA VAL A 22 4.93 10.95 -8.97
C VAL A 22 5.85 11.41 -10.10
N LYS A 23 6.17 10.53 -11.07
CA LYS A 23 7.00 10.86 -12.24
C LYS A 23 6.30 11.76 -13.27
N GLY A 24 5.05 12.18 -13.02
CA GLY A 24 4.26 13.04 -13.92
C GLY A 24 2.92 12.43 -14.35
N GLY A 25 2.66 11.16 -14.02
CA GLY A 25 1.38 10.50 -14.31
C GLY A 25 0.17 11.12 -13.61
N THR A 26 0.37 11.99 -12.61
CA THR A 26 -0.71 12.78 -11.99
C THR A 26 -1.39 13.74 -12.99
N ALA A 27 -0.73 14.11 -14.09
CA ALA A 27 -1.39 14.86 -15.16
C ALA A 27 -2.30 13.99 -16.05
N SER A 28 -2.19 12.66 -15.97
CA SER A 28 -2.97 11.74 -16.78
C SER A 28 -4.22 11.27 -16.01
N PRO A 29 -5.45 11.59 -16.49
CA PRO A 29 -6.67 11.14 -15.83
C PRO A 29 -6.80 9.61 -15.83
N TYR A 30 -6.30 8.93 -16.87
CA TYR A 30 -6.33 7.47 -16.97
C TYR A 30 -5.49 6.79 -15.89
N VAL A 31 -4.28 7.30 -15.63
CA VAL A 31 -3.41 6.76 -14.57
C VAL A 31 -4.04 6.97 -13.20
N ARG A 32 -4.63 8.15 -12.96
CA ARG A 32 -5.32 8.43 -11.69
C ARG A 32 -6.55 7.55 -11.51
N TRP A 33 -7.35 7.32 -12.55
CA TRP A 33 -8.48 6.38 -12.47
C TRP A 33 -8.01 4.94 -12.24
N ALA A 34 -6.93 4.50 -12.88
CA ALA A 34 -6.35 3.18 -12.62
C ALA A 34 -5.93 3.04 -11.14
N PHE A 35 -5.32 4.07 -10.56
CA PHE A 35 -5.00 4.13 -9.13
C PHE A 35 -6.25 4.12 -8.24
N VAL A 36 -7.27 4.93 -8.56
CA VAL A 36 -8.53 5.01 -7.80
C VAL A 36 -9.25 3.65 -7.80
N VAL A 37 -9.33 2.99 -8.96
CA VAL A 37 -9.97 1.68 -9.07
C VAL A 37 -9.17 0.61 -8.32
N ALA A 38 -7.85 0.54 -8.52
CA ALA A 38 -7.01 -0.45 -7.83
C ALA A 38 -7.01 -0.26 -6.30
N GLY A 39 -6.83 0.98 -5.84
CA GLY A 39 -6.87 1.33 -4.42
C GLY A 39 -8.25 1.13 -3.81
N GLY A 40 -9.31 1.54 -4.52
CA GLY A 40 -10.70 1.36 -4.10
C GLY A 40 -11.08 -0.12 -3.95
N LEU A 41 -10.70 -0.97 -4.91
CA LEU A 41 -10.88 -2.42 -4.81
C LEU A 41 -10.14 -3.01 -3.60
N TRP A 42 -8.91 -2.55 -3.35
CA TRP A 42 -8.15 -3.02 -2.20
C TRP A 42 -8.78 -2.60 -0.87
N LEU A 43 -9.24 -1.35 -0.75
CA LEU A 43 -9.96 -0.83 0.41
C LEU A 43 -11.27 -1.60 0.64
N ALA A 44 -12.06 -1.80 -0.41
CA ALA A 44 -13.31 -2.57 -0.34
C ALA A 44 -13.05 -4.01 0.15
N MET A 45 -11.99 -4.65 -0.34
CA MET A 45 -11.58 -5.96 0.17
C MET A 45 -11.16 -5.93 1.64
N ALA A 46 -10.42 -4.92 2.07
CA ALA A 46 -9.97 -4.79 3.45
C ALA A 46 -11.15 -4.61 4.42
N VAL A 47 -12.18 -3.86 4.02
CA VAL A 47 -13.41 -3.66 4.79
C VAL A 47 -14.26 -4.94 4.83
N THR A 48 -14.45 -5.60 3.69
CA THR A 48 -15.38 -6.75 3.58
C THR A 48 -14.78 -8.08 4.03
N ARG A 49 -13.47 -8.28 3.87
CA ARG A 49 -12.77 -9.55 4.15
C ARG A 49 -11.66 -9.43 5.18
N GLY A 50 -11.51 -8.25 5.77
CA GLY A 50 -10.43 -7.95 6.70
C GLY A 50 -9.04 -7.83 6.03
N MET A 51 -8.08 -7.39 6.84
CA MET A 51 -6.68 -7.27 6.42
C MET A 51 -5.91 -8.58 6.63
N LEU A 52 -5.01 -8.91 5.71
CA LEU A 52 -4.11 -10.07 5.83
C LEU A 52 -2.85 -9.78 6.68
N CYS A 53 -2.80 -8.63 7.35
CA CYS A 53 -1.63 -8.15 8.07
C CYS A 53 -1.49 -8.91 9.40
N LYS A 54 -0.46 -9.76 9.52
CA LYS A 54 -0.12 -10.45 10.77
C LYS A 54 1.29 -10.06 11.22
N PRO A 55 1.50 -9.80 12.52
CA PRO A 55 2.85 -9.60 13.03
C PRO A 55 3.66 -10.87 12.86
N GLY A 56 4.94 -10.73 12.48
CA GLY A 56 5.84 -11.87 12.34
C GLY A 56 6.08 -12.60 13.67
N PRO A 57 6.45 -13.89 13.64
CA PRO A 57 6.62 -14.71 14.84
C PRO A 57 7.70 -14.17 15.79
N LYS A 58 8.72 -13.49 15.24
CA LYS A 58 9.85 -12.95 16.01
C LYS A 58 9.69 -11.49 16.44
N LEU A 59 8.62 -10.82 16.00
CA LEU A 59 8.32 -9.45 16.42
C LEU A 59 7.73 -9.46 17.84
N ARG A 60 8.35 -8.73 18.78
CA ARG A 60 7.97 -8.72 20.22
C ARG A 60 7.78 -7.29 20.74
N GLY A 61 7.23 -7.18 21.95
CA GLY A 61 7.08 -5.90 22.67
C GLY A 61 6.26 -4.86 21.92
N THR A 62 6.62 -3.59 22.09
CA THR A 62 5.91 -2.43 21.52
C THR A 62 5.76 -2.50 20.00
N LEU A 63 6.78 -3.00 19.28
CA LEU A 63 6.72 -3.14 17.82
C LEU A 63 5.65 -4.14 17.37
N ARG A 64 5.44 -5.21 18.14
CA ARG A 64 4.38 -6.19 17.86
C ARG A 64 2.99 -5.58 18.03
N THR A 65 2.79 -4.80 19.09
CA THR A 65 1.52 -4.13 19.39
C THR A 65 1.22 -3.03 18.38
N ALA A 66 2.23 -2.23 18.00
CA ALA A 66 2.09 -1.16 17.02
C ALA A 66 1.82 -1.68 15.60
N HIS A 67 2.22 -2.92 15.27
CA HIS A 67 2.13 -3.48 13.92
C HIS A 67 0.74 -3.36 13.29
N SER A 68 -0.32 -3.74 14.00
CA SER A 68 -1.69 -3.69 13.46
C SER A 68 -2.17 -2.25 13.27
N TRP A 69 -1.82 -1.35 14.19
CA TRP A 69 -2.17 0.07 14.11
C TRP A 69 -1.47 0.77 12.95
N VAL A 70 -0.18 0.49 12.72
CA VAL A 70 0.56 1.02 11.57
C VAL A 70 -0.10 0.59 10.26
N HIS A 71 -0.51 -0.68 10.14
CA HIS A 71 -1.20 -1.14 8.93
C HIS A 71 -2.57 -0.47 8.77
N ARG A 72 -3.34 -0.30 9.85
CA ARG A 72 -4.61 0.45 9.79
C ARG A 72 -4.39 1.90 9.35
N GLY A 73 -3.36 2.55 9.87
CA GLY A 73 -2.93 3.88 9.45
C GLY A 73 -2.61 3.94 7.96
N MET A 74 -1.87 2.95 7.44
CA MET A 74 -1.59 2.84 6.00
C MET A 74 -2.85 2.71 5.14
N TYR A 75 -3.84 1.91 5.57
CA TYR A 75 -5.13 1.83 4.87
C TYR A 75 -5.91 3.15 4.96
N GLY A 76 -5.81 3.88 6.08
CA GLY A 76 -6.38 5.22 6.22
C GLY A 76 -5.75 6.23 5.26
N VAL A 77 -4.42 6.25 5.16
CA VAL A 77 -3.70 7.09 4.20
C VAL A 77 -4.10 6.70 2.77
N LEU A 78 -4.13 5.40 2.43
CA LEU A 78 -4.61 4.95 1.12
C LEU A 78 -6.04 5.42 0.83
N ALA A 79 -6.96 5.33 1.79
CA ALA A 79 -8.33 5.79 1.64
C ALA A 79 -8.41 7.30 1.35
N LEU A 80 -7.64 8.10 2.07
CA LEU A 80 -7.54 9.54 1.83
C LEU A 80 -6.96 9.84 0.44
N THR A 81 -5.89 9.16 0.04
CA THR A 81 -5.26 9.36 -1.28
C THR A 81 -6.20 8.96 -2.43
N VAL A 82 -6.91 7.83 -2.29
CA VAL A 82 -7.92 7.37 -3.26
C VAL A 82 -9.09 8.34 -3.34
N GLY A 83 -9.64 8.73 -2.18
CA GLY A 83 -10.76 9.66 -2.10
C GLY A 83 -10.44 11.03 -2.68
N ALA A 84 -9.28 11.60 -2.34
CA ALA A 84 -8.82 12.89 -2.87
C ALA A 84 -8.64 12.87 -4.39
N ASN A 85 -8.07 11.78 -4.93
CA ASN A 85 -7.93 11.62 -6.38
C ASN A 85 -9.28 11.44 -7.08
N ALA A 86 -10.19 10.64 -6.51
CA ALA A 86 -11.53 10.47 -7.05
C ALA A 86 -12.31 11.79 -7.05
N ALA A 87 -12.31 12.53 -5.94
CA ALA A 87 -12.99 13.82 -5.83
C ALA A 87 -12.47 14.81 -6.88
N ALA A 88 -11.16 14.90 -7.07
CA ALA A 88 -10.56 15.76 -8.09
C ALA A 88 -10.92 15.33 -9.52
N LEU A 89 -10.93 14.02 -9.82
CA LEU A 89 -11.33 13.50 -11.14
C LEU A 89 -12.83 13.71 -11.44
N LEU A 90 -13.65 13.74 -10.41
CA LEU A 90 -15.09 14.02 -10.50
C LEU A 90 -15.42 15.52 -10.51
N GLY A 91 -14.41 16.40 -10.44
CA GLY A 91 -14.61 17.85 -10.39
C GLY A 91 -15.15 18.37 -9.05
N LEU A 92 -15.14 17.55 -8.00
CA LEU A 92 -15.60 17.90 -6.65
C LEU A 92 -14.51 18.58 -5.81
N ALA A 93 -13.26 18.58 -6.27
CA ALA A 93 -12.11 19.19 -5.61
C ALA A 93 -11.09 19.69 -6.66
N PRO A 94 -10.17 20.61 -6.30
CA PRO A 94 -9.08 21.02 -7.17
C PRO A 94 -8.25 19.84 -7.68
N HIS A 95 -7.74 19.95 -8.91
CA HIS A 95 -7.02 18.88 -9.61
C HIS A 95 -5.86 18.29 -8.79
N ASP A 96 -5.15 19.15 -8.05
CA ASP A 96 -3.95 18.90 -7.26
C ASP A 96 -4.22 18.39 -5.82
N THR A 97 -5.48 18.33 -5.38
CA THR A 97 -5.88 17.86 -4.03
C THR A 97 -5.28 16.49 -3.67
N GLY A 98 -5.08 15.62 -4.66
CA GLY A 98 -4.50 14.28 -4.46
C GLY A 98 -2.99 14.25 -4.25
N TRP A 99 -2.26 15.35 -4.47
CA TRP A 99 -0.79 15.35 -4.51
C TRP A 99 -0.13 15.11 -3.16
N ILE A 100 -0.52 15.89 -2.14
CA ILE A 100 0.01 15.75 -0.79
C ILE A 100 -0.25 14.34 -0.22
N PRO A 101 -1.48 13.81 -0.21
CA PRO A 101 -1.72 12.46 0.31
C PRO A 101 -1.04 11.38 -0.53
N LEU A 102 -0.73 11.61 -1.81
CA LEU A 102 0.08 10.68 -2.62
C LEU A 102 1.53 10.63 -2.11
N LEU A 103 2.15 11.77 -1.83
CA LEU A 103 3.51 11.84 -1.28
C LEU A 103 3.57 11.22 0.13
N VAL A 104 2.56 11.47 0.97
CA VAL A 104 2.45 10.83 2.29
C VAL A 104 2.32 9.32 2.14
N LEU A 105 1.49 8.83 1.21
CA LEU A 105 1.36 7.40 0.93
C LEU A 105 2.69 6.78 0.46
N LEU A 106 3.42 7.46 -0.43
CA LEU A 106 4.74 7.02 -0.89
C LEU A 106 5.74 6.95 0.28
N GLY A 107 5.86 8.01 1.07
CA GLY A 107 6.79 8.07 2.20
C GLY A 107 6.49 7.02 3.26
N ALA A 108 5.21 6.91 3.66
CA ALA A 108 4.79 5.89 4.61
C ALA A 108 4.96 4.47 4.05
N GLY A 109 4.70 4.26 2.75
CA GLY A 109 4.93 3.00 2.05
C GLY A 109 6.41 2.61 2.00
N ALA A 110 7.31 3.58 1.80
CA ALA A 110 8.74 3.37 1.81
C ALA A 110 9.25 2.96 3.21
N LEU A 111 8.82 3.67 4.25
CA LEU A 111 9.15 3.31 5.65
C LEU A 111 8.61 1.92 6.02
N HIS A 112 7.39 1.60 5.60
CA HIS A 112 6.79 0.28 5.75
C HIS A 112 7.60 -0.82 5.04
N GLY A 113 8.02 -0.58 3.80
CA GLY A 113 8.88 -1.49 3.05
C GLY A 113 10.25 -1.69 3.73
N LEU A 114 10.88 -0.61 4.17
CA LEU A 114 12.15 -0.64 4.89
C LEU A 114 12.04 -1.41 6.22
N PHE A 115 10.94 -1.22 6.95
CA PHE A 115 10.67 -2.00 8.16
C PHE A 115 10.58 -3.50 7.87
N HIS A 116 9.93 -3.90 6.77
CA HIS A 116 9.87 -5.30 6.37
C HIS A 116 11.21 -5.83 5.87
N PHE A 117 12.01 -5.01 5.20
CA PHE A 117 13.38 -5.35 4.82
C PHE A 117 14.27 -5.55 6.05
N TRP A 118 14.24 -4.64 7.02
CA TRP A 118 14.94 -4.81 8.29
C TRP A 118 14.49 -6.09 9.01
N ARG A 119 13.18 -6.33 9.10
CA ARG A 119 12.63 -7.51 9.77
C ARG A 119 13.09 -8.82 9.13
N HIS A 120 13.20 -8.82 7.80
CA HIS A 120 13.71 -9.95 7.04
C HIS A 120 15.19 -10.23 7.33
N ASN A 121 16.04 -9.20 7.32
CA ASN A 121 17.50 -9.36 7.47
C ASN A 121 17.96 -9.48 8.93
N VAL A 122 17.26 -8.86 9.87
CA VAL A 122 17.70 -8.81 11.29
C VAL A 122 16.96 -9.83 12.13
N LEU A 123 15.65 -9.97 11.95
CA LEU A 123 14.88 -10.97 12.71
C LEU A 123 14.85 -12.33 12.01
N TYR A 124 15.09 -12.40 10.69
CA TYR A 124 14.99 -13.65 9.91
C TYR A 124 13.61 -14.32 10.10
N ASP A 125 12.53 -13.52 10.05
CA ASP A 125 11.17 -14.00 10.26
C ASP A 125 10.41 -14.30 8.95
N GLY A 126 11.10 -14.15 7.81
CA GLY A 126 10.60 -14.47 6.48
C GLY A 126 9.46 -13.58 6.00
N ALA A 127 9.14 -12.49 6.71
CA ALA A 127 7.90 -11.79 6.43
C ALA A 127 7.89 -11.04 5.09
N LEU A 128 9.06 -10.71 4.53
CA LEU A 128 9.15 -10.09 3.20
C LEU A 128 8.70 -11.06 2.10
N ARG A 129 8.92 -12.37 2.27
CA ARG A 129 8.44 -13.43 1.35
C ARG A 129 6.92 -13.53 1.29
N ASN A 130 6.21 -12.98 2.28
CA ASN A 130 4.74 -13.04 2.32
C ASN A 130 4.10 -12.15 1.25
N MET A 131 4.72 -11.00 0.94
CA MET A 131 4.23 -10.03 -0.03
C MET A 131 5.09 -9.95 -1.30
N SER A 132 6.33 -10.46 -1.30
CA SER A 132 7.15 -10.45 -2.52
C SER A 132 6.73 -11.52 -3.53
N PRO A 133 6.84 -11.24 -4.84
CA PRO A 133 6.68 -12.25 -5.89
C PRO A 133 7.66 -13.42 -5.69
N ARG A 134 7.23 -14.64 -6.04
CA ARG A 134 8.02 -15.87 -5.85
C ARG A 134 9.39 -15.83 -6.53
N ILE A 135 9.51 -15.11 -7.65
CA ILE A 135 10.79 -14.97 -8.35
C ILE A 135 11.88 -14.34 -7.47
N LEU A 136 11.49 -13.48 -6.52
CA LEU A 136 12.42 -12.84 -5.58
C LEU A 136 12.80 -13.75 -4.40
N HIS A 137 12.12 -14.88 -4.18
CA HIS A 137 12.35 -15.74 -3.00
C HIS A 137 13.72 -16.43 -3.00
N LYS A 138 14.41 -16.47 -4.15
CA LYS A 138 15.79 -17.01 -4.23
C LYS A 138 16.85 -16.06 -3.69
N VAL A 139 16.56 -14.75 -3.72
CA VAL A 139 17.48 -13.69 -3.27
C VAL A 139 17.05 -13.04 -1.95
N LEU A 140 15.88 -13.44 -1.42
CA LEU A 140 15.32 -13.05 -0.12
C LEU A 140 15.39 -14.23 0.81
#